data_AF-A0A161XZN0-F1
#
_entry.id   AF-A0A161XZN0-F1
#
_cell.length_a   1.000
_cell.length_b   1.000
_cell.length_c   1.000
_cell.angle_alpha   90.00
_cell.angle_beta   90.00
_cell.angle_gamma   90.00
#
_symmetry.space_group_name_H-M   'P 1'
#
loop_
_entity.id
_entity.type
_entity.pdbx_description
1 polymer ?
#
loop_
_entity_poly.entity_id
_entity_poly.type
_entity_poly.pdbx_seq_one_letter_code
_entity_poly.pdbx_strand_id
1 'polypeptide(L)'
;MINFTKKLVFFILLILSGCIEPTHKFLVNGYYLSSTNASNTYITKGYEVVIHSDVLHVEVVEHLIIGKRHLPERPDHNELDIAEGYFIIDTKNGEVSLGVEKNTILKSTNGEYKIDW
;
A
#
# COMPACT_ATOMS: atom_id res chain seq x y z
N MET A 1 18.70 -21.88 -43.37
CA MET A 1 18.46 -20.45 -43.08
C MET A 1 17.13 -20.31 -42.34
N ILE A 2 17.06 -20.68 -41.05
CA ILE A 2 15.85 -20.55 -40.21
C ILE A 2 16.31 -20.30 -38.76
N ASN A 3 16.54 -19.04 -38.40
CA ASN A 3 16.86 -18.65 -37.02
C ASN A 3 16.16 -17.35 -36.59
N PHE A 4 15.50 -16.64 -37.50
CA PHE A 4 14.81 -15.39 -37.20
C PHE A 4 13.46 -15.61 -36.50
N THR A 5 12.70 -16.64 -36.90
CA THR A 5 11.34 -16.88 -36.39
C THR A 5 11.30 -17.28 -34.92
N LYS A 6 12.30 -18.05 -34.44
CA LYS A 6 12.37 -18.48 -33.02
C LYS A 6 12.69 -17.35 -32.06
N LYS A 7 13.54 -16.39 -32.46
CA LYS A 7 13.88 -15.22 -31.63
C LYS A 7 12.70 -14.26 -31.49
N LEU A 8 11.91 -14.09 -32.55
CA LEU A 8 10.74 -13.21 -32.53
C LEU A 8 9.63 -13.75 -31.60
N VAL A 9 9.36 -15.06 -31.65
CA VAL A 9 8.37 -15.71 -30.77
C VAL A 9 8.77 -15.62 -29.29
N PHE A 10 10.06 -15.81 -28.98
CA PHE A 10 10.58 -15.65 -27.62
C PHE A 10 10.45 -14.21 -27.10
N PHE A 11 10.67 -13.21 -27.97
CA PHE A 11 10.55 -11.79 -27.62
C PHE A 11 9.08 -11.39 -27.36
N ILE A 12 8.13 -11.92 -28.12
CA ILE A 12 6.70 -11.67 -27.93
C ILE A 12 6.18 -12.28 -26.62
N LEU A 13 6.68 -13.47 -26.25
CA LEU A 13 6.33 -14.12 -24.98
C LEU A 13 6.80 -13.34 -23.74
N LEU A 14 7.94 -12.66 -23.83
CA LEU A 14 8.52 -11.87 -22.74
C LEU A 14 7.76 -10.56 -22.47
N ILE A 15 7.10 -10.00 -23.49
CA ILE A 15 6.33 -8.74 -23.37
C ILE A 15 4.93 -9.03 -22.79
N LEU A 16 4.36 -10.21 -23.02
CA LEU A 16 3.04 -10.60 -22.53
C LEU A 16 3.00 -11.05 -21.05
N SER A 17 4.15 -11.35 -20.44
CA SER A 17 4.24 -11.64 -18.99
C SER A 17 4.22 -10.39 -18.09
N GLY A 18 4.10 -9.19 -18.69
CA GLY A 18 4.17 -7.91 -17.97
C GLY A 18 2.87 -7.46 -17.29
N CYS A 19 1.80 -8.25 -17.30
CA CYS A 19 0.59 -7.96 -16.52
C CYS A 19 0.67 -8.74 -15.19
N ILE A 20 1.59 -8.30 -14.31
CA ILE A 20 1.64 -8.80 -12.94
C ILE A 20 0.43 -8.18 -12.25
N GLU A 21 -0.61 -8.97 -12.01
CA GLU A 21 -1.73 -8.57 -11.16
C GLU A 21 -1.17 -8.02 -9.84
N PRO A 22 -1.72 -6.92 -9.32
CA PRO A 22 -1.25 -6.36 -8.06
C PRO A 22 -1.51 -7.37 -6.93
N THR A 23 -0.45 -8.01 -6.45
CA THR A 23 -0.53 -9.02 -5.40
C THR A 23 -0.81 -8.34 -4.06
N HIS A 24 -1.94 -8.70 -3.44
CA HIS A 24 -2.25 -8.28 -2.06
C HIS A 24 -1.20 -8.84 -1.08
N LYS A 25 -0.59 -7.96 -0.29
CA LYS A 25 0.35 -8.33 0.79
C LYS A 25 -0.41 -8.33 2.12
N PHE A 26 -0.48 -9.49 2.76
CA PHE A 26 -1.03 -9.59 4.12
C PHE A 26 -0.22 -8.75 5.11
N LEU A 27 -0.91 -7.99 5.97
CA LEU A 27 -0.33 -7.20 7.06
C LEU A 27 -0.54 -7.92 8.40
N VAL A 28 -1.75 -7.83 8.97
CA VAL A 28 -2.14 -8.48 10.24
C VAL A 28 -3.66 -8.45 10.37
N ASN A 29 -4.28 -9.35 11.15
CA ASN A 29 -5.72 -9.31 11.49
C ASN A 29 -6.68 -9.14 10.30
N GLY A 30 -6.35 -9.76 9.16
CA GLY A 30 -7.17 -9.68 7.94
C GLY A 30 -7.01 -8.37 7.16
N TYR A 31 -6.05 -7.53 7.54
CA TYR A 31 -5.66 -6.36 6.77
C TYR A 31 -4.65 -6.74 5.68
N TYR A 32 -4.80 -6.12 4.52
CA TYR A 32 -3.92 -6.32 3.37
C TYR A 32 -3.50 -4.97 2.79
N LEU A 33 -2.23 -4.86 2.43
CA LEU A 33 -1.77 -3.84 1.49
C LEU A 33 -2.09 -4.34 0.08
N SER A 34 -2.98 -3.61 -0.58
CA SER A 34 -3.52 -3.92 -1.88
C SER A 34 -3.07 -2.87 -2.88
N SER A 35 -3.13 -3.18 -4.16
CA SER A 35 -2.79 -2.25 -5.23
C SER A 35 -3.76 -2.45 -6.38
N THR A 36 -4.07 -1.38 -7.11
CA THR A 36 -4.78 -1.49 -8.41
C THR A 36 -3.80 -1.32 -9.57
N ASN A 37 -2.67 -0.66 -9.33
CA ASN A 37 -1.54 -0.51 -10.24
C ASN A 37 -0.28 -0.08 -9.46
N ALA A 38 0.87 -0.01 -10.13
CA ALA A 38 2.15 0.34 -9.51
C ALA A 38 2.17 1.69 -8.75
N SER A 39 1.24 2.59 -9.05
CA SER A 39 1.14 3.93 -8.45
C SER A 39 -0.02 4.08 -7.48
N ASN A 40 -0.90 3.09 -7.32
CA ASN A 40 -2.06 3.17 -6.44
C ASN A 40 -2.12 1.95 -5.52
N THR A 41 -1.76 2.19 -4.26
CA THR A 41 -1.72 1.22 -3.15
C THR A 41 -2.69 1.67 -2.06
N TYR A 42 -3.45 0.75 -1.49
CA TYR A 42 -4.47 1.04 -0.47
C TYR A 42 -4.46 -0.07 0.59
N ILE A 43 -5.07 0.17 1.75
CA ILE A 43 -5.22 -0.87 2.79
C ILE A 43 -6.67 -1.35 2.81
N THR A 44 -6.87 -2.66 2.81
CA THR A 44 -8.19 -3.29 2.94
C THR A 44 -8.29 -4.14 4.20
N LYS A 45 -9.52 -4.40 4.65
CA LYS A 45 -9.88 -5.45 5.61
C LYS A 45 -10.99 -6.30 5.02
N GLY A 46 -10.65 -7.52 4.58
CA GLY A 46 -11.56 -8.29 3.74
C GLY A 46 -11.85 -7.55 2.42
N TYR A 47 -13.12 -7.24 2.16
CA TYR A 47 -13.57 -6.52 0.95
C TYR A 47 -13.66 -5.00 1.13
N GLU A 48 -13.49 -4.49 2.34
CA GLU A 48 -13.61 -3.06 2.64
C GLU A 48 -12.26 -2.36 2.48
N VAL A 49 -12.24 -1.21 1.80
CA VAL A 49 -11.08 -0.32 1.74
C VAL A 49 -11.07 0.55 3.01
N VAL A 50 -9.98 0.50 3.76
CA VAL A 50 -9.80 1.19 5.04
C VAL A 50 -9.01 2.47 4.88
N ILE A 51 -7.97 2.45 4.03
CA ILE A 51 -7.18 3.63 3.67
C ILE A 51 -7.27 3.83 2.17
N HIS A 52 -7.90 4.93 1.75
CA HIS A 52 -8.14 5.27 0.36
C HIS A 52 -7.09 6.27 -0.12
N SER A 53 -5.95 5.82 -0.63
CA SER A 53 -4.88 6.65 -1.24
C SER A 53 -3.57 5.89 -1.34
N ASP A 54 -2.69 6.31 -2.26
CA ASP A 54 -1.29 5.87 -2.45
C ASP A 54 -0.49 5.74 -1.13
N VAL A 55 -0.60 4.56 -0.51
CA VAL A 55 0.18 4.16 0.66
C VAL A 55 1.61 3.92 0.22
N LEU A 56 2.51 4.85 0.55
CA LEU A 56 3.92 4.81 0.18
C LEU A 56 4.69 3.82 1.07
N HIS A 57 4.42 3.87 2.37
CA HIS A 57 5.11 3.08 3.38
C HIS A 57 4.09 2.50 4.35
N VAL A 58 4.31 1.23 4.73
CA VAL A 58 3.52 0.55 5.75
C VAL A 58 4.42 -0.35 6.59
N GLU A 59 4.22 -0.29 7.89
CA GLU A 59 4.88 -1.09 8.92
C GLU A 59 3.80 -1.66 9.85
N VAL A 60 4.01 -2.88 10.32
CA VAL A 60 3.16 -3.49 11.34
C VAL A 60 3.96 -3.60 12.64
N VAL A 61 3.48 -2.94 13.70
CA VAL A 61 4.08 -3.00 15.04
C VAL A 61 3.01 -3.53 15.99
N GLU A 62 3.18 -4.76 16.43
CA GLU A 62 2.18 -5.50 17.22
C GLU A 62 0.78 -5.51 16.56
N HIS A 63 -0.16 -4.75 17.11
CA HIS A 63 -1.53 -4.61 16.64
C HIS A 63 -1.76 -3.30 15.87
N LEU A 64 -0.72 -2.49 15.67
CA LEU A 64 -0.77 -1.22 14.96
C LEU A 64 -0.25 -1.40 13.53
N ILE A 65 -1.02 -0.93 12.55
CA ILE A 65 -0.51 -0.68 11.20
C ILE A 65 -0.21 0.80 11.11
N ILE A 66 1.05 1.12 10.86
CA ILE A 66 1.54 2.48 10.76
C ILE A 66 1.96 2.70 9.31
N GLY A 67 1.58 3.82 8.73
CA GLY A 67 2.04 4.12 7.39
C GLY A 67 2.00 5.60 7.06
N LYS A 68 2.37 5.88 5.82
CA LYS A 68 2.30 7.20 5.21
C LYS A 68 1.77 7.11 3.83
N ARG A 69 1.00 8.14 3.52
CA ARG A 69 0.36 8.31 2.23
C ARG A 69 0.70 9.68 1.65
N HIS A 70 0.60 9.76 0.34
CA HIS A 70 0.59 11.02 -0.37
C HIS A 70 -0.83 11.34 -0.83
N LEU A 71 -1.18 12.63 -1.00
CA LEU A 71 -2.34 12.92 -1.82
C LEU A 71 -2.05 12.49 -3.25
N PRO A 72 -3.04 11.91 -3.95
CA PRO A 72 -2.87 11.57 -5.33
C PRO A 72 -2.61 12.86 -6.14
N GLU A 73 -1.57 12.87 -6.97
CA GLU A 73 -1.23 14.01 -7.84
C GLU A 73 -2.28 14.24 -8.95
N ARG A 74 -3.17 13.27 -9.16
CA ARG A 74 -4.24 13.28 -10.15
C ARG A 74 -5.56 12.93 -9.46
N PRO A 75 -6.71 13.32 -10.03
CA PRO A 75 -8.01 12.95 -9.47
C PRO A 75 -8.06 11.42 -9.30
N ASP A 76 -8.13 10.97 -8.05
CA ASP A 76 -8.38 9.58 -7.73
C ASP A 76 -9.88 9.45 -7.46
N HIS A 77 -10.51 8.45 -8.07
CA HIS A 77 -11.91 8.14 -7.81
C HIS A 77 -12.15 7.70 -6.35
N ASN A 78 -11.09 7.50 -5.57
CA ASN A 78 -11.10 7.15 -4.15
C ASN A 78 -10.98 8.37 -3.19
N GLU A 79 -11.34 9.58 -3.63
CA GLU A 79 -11.23 10.89 -2.94
C GLU A 79 -12.01 11.05 -1.59
N LEU A 80 -12.18 9.99 -0.80
CA LEU A 80 -12.92 10.05 0.47
C LEU A 80 -12.06 10.53 1.66
N ASP A 81 -10.74 10.33 1.63
CA ASP A 81 -9.86 10.56 2.78
C ASP A 81 -8.90 11.77 2.57
N ILE A 82 -9.33 12.99 2.90
CA ILE A 82 -8.62 14.25 2.56
C ILE A 82 -7.51 14.66 3.56
N ALA A 83 -6.64 13.74 4.01
CA ALA A 83 -5.62 14.07 5.02
C ALA A 83 -4.23 13.48 4.72
N GLU A 84 -3.34 14.28 4.13
CA GLU A 84 -1.94 13.88 3.91
C GLU A 84 -1.22 13.46 5.18
N GLY A 85 -0.16 12.68 4.98
CA GLY A 85 0.81 12.40 6.02
C GLY A 85 0.65 10.99 6.57
N TYR A 86 0.86 10.85 7.87
CA TYR A 86 0.90 9.55 8.48
C TYR A 86 -0.49 9.08 8.90
N PHE A 87 -0.65 7.76 9.00
CA PHE A 87 -1.82 7.13 9.57
C PHE A 87 -1.44 6.04 10.55
N ILE A 88 -2.36 5.74 11.46
CA ILE A 88 -2.31 4.60 12.38
C ILE A 88 -3.64 3.86 12.30
N ILE A 89 -3.59 2.55 12.15
CA ILE A 89 -4.73 1.66 12.30
C ILE A 89 -4.49 0.79 13.54
N ASP A 90 -5.34 0.92 14.55
CA ASP A 90 -5.41 -0.04 15.65
C ASP A 90 -6.24 -1.24 15.17
N THR A 91 -5.58 -2.34 14.87
CA THR A 91 -6.25 -3.54 14.33
C THR A 91 -7.00 -4.35 15.39
N LYS A 92 -6.78 -4.07 16.68
CA LYS A 92 -7.52 -4.68 17.79
C LYS A 92 -8.89 -4.03 17.97
N ASN A 93 -8.93 -2.70 17.90
CA ASN A 93 -10.15 -1.92 18.10
C ASN A 93 -10.84 -1.52 16.78
N GLY A 94 -10.13 -1.62 15.65
CA GLY A 94 -10.62 -1.18 14.34
C GLY A 94 -10.56 0.33 14.13
N GLU A 95 -9.85 1.06 14.98
CA GLU A 95 -9.77 2.52 14.92
C GLU A 95 -8.75 2.97 13.87
N VAL A 96 -9.11 3.99 13.10
CA VAL A 96 -8.26 4.59 12.06
C VAL A 96 -8.03 6.05 12.39
N SER A 97 -6.77 6.45 12.47
CA SER A 97 -6.36 7.84 12.66
C SER A 97 -5.57 8.30 11.44
N LEU A 98 -6.06 9.33 10.76
CA LEU A 98 -5.44 9.91 9.57
C LEU A 98 -4.78 11.26 9.90
N GLY A 99 -3.76 11.65 9.14
CA GLY A 99 -3.08 12.95 9.32
C GLY A 99 -2.34 13.08 10.65
N VAL A 100 -1.86 11.96 11.21
CA VAL A 100 -1.17 11.99 12.50
C VAL A 100 0.24 12.57 12.35
N GLU A 101 0.69 13.29 13.36
CA GLU A 101 2.07 13.75 13.40
C GLU A 101 3.05 12.59 13.64
N LYS A 102 4.26 12.71 13.11
CA LYS A 102 5.35 11.75 13.33
C LYS A 102 5.59 11.44 14.81
N ASN A 103 5.49 12.47 15.66
CA ASN A 103 5.66 12.37 17.11
C ASN A 103 4.56 11.54 17.79
N THR A 104 3.35 11.55 17.24
CA THR A 104 2.24 10.73 17.74
C THR A 104 2.54 9.25 17.55
N ILE A 105 3.11 8.88 16.41
CA ILE A 105 3.52 7.49 16.15
C ILE A 105 4.59 7.04 17.14
N LEU A 106 5.63 7.86 17.36
CA LEU A 106 6.68 7.55 18.33
C LEU A 106 6.11 7.30 19.73
N LYS A 107 5.09 8.06 20.15
CA LYS A 107 4.38 7.84 21.42
C LYS A 107 3.59 6.54 21.41
N SER A 108 2.84 6.28 20.33
CA SER A 108 2.02 5.07 20.18
C SER A 108 2.84 3.78 20.18
N THR A 109 4.11 3.84 19.79
CA THR A 109 5.03 2.69 19.80
C THR A 109 6.01 2.70 20.97
N ASN A 110 5.76 3.47 22.04
CA ASN A 110 6.68 3.64 23.19
C ASN A 110 8.14 3.99 22.80
N GLY A 111 8.34 4.63 21.64
CA GLY A 111 9.66 4.96 21.11
C GLY A 111 10.46 3.79 20.54
N GLU A 112 9.91 2.57 20.49
CA GLU A 112 10.59 1.39 19.97
C GLU A 112 10.77 1.43 18.46
N TYR A 113 9.86 2.11 17.75
CA TYR A 113 9.89 2.22 16.31
C TYR A 113 10.43 3.58 15.85
N LYS A 114 11.42 3.55 14.95
CA LYS A 114 11.97 4.74 14.30
C LYS A 114 11.39 4.84 12.90
N ILE A 115 10.63 5.90 12.66
CA ILE A 115 10.21 6.28 11.31
C ILE A 115 11.39 7.00 10.64
N ASP A 116 12.08 6.34 9.70
CA ASP A 116 13.23 6.86 8.95
C ASP A 116 12.89 7.37 7.54
N TRP A 117 11.61 7.32 7.16
CA TRP A 117 11.04 7.76 5.89
C TRP A 117 10.10 8.98 6.02
#